data_AF-A0A166AQG3-F1
#
_entry.id   AF-A0A166AQG3-F1
#
_cell.length_a   1.000
_cell.length_b   1.000
_cell.length_c   1.000
_cell.angle_alpha   90.00
_cell.angle_beta   90.00
_cell.angle_gamma   90.00
#
_symmetry.space_group_name_H-M   'P 1'
#
loop_
_entity.id
_entity.type
_entity.pdbx_description
1 polymer ?
#
loop_
_entity_poly.entity_id
_entity_poly.type
_entity_poly.pdbx_seq_one_letter_code
_entity_poly.pdbx_strand_id
1 'polypeptide(L)'
;MKFNISKLWNPTGFFISFFMSFLMPIMFAVPFGYIPIDIFLYQQLIRWPVAYFIVTLIVIPISLYLAKSFFTFPPTDRFFNPVTFFISLQMSFIMPFLLGYGFGSMSLNILFLMWPMRWVVAYFMVNFAIRPLSISLARIVFNVEPQHLIIKF
;
A
#
# COMPACT_ATOMS: atom_id res chain seq x y z
N MET A 1 -4.40 15.27 18.69
CA MET A 1 -3.89 15.31 17.29
C MET A 1 -4.93 16.03 16.43
N LYS A 2 -4.65 17.25 15.93
CA LYS A 2 -5.62 17.96 15.06
C LYS A 2 -5.63 17.30 13.68
N PHE A 3 -6.72 16.62 13.32
CA PHE A 3 -6.92 16.07 11.98
C PHE A 3 -7.14 17.21 11.00
N ASN A 4 -6.15 17.51 10.16
CA ASN A 4 -6.30 18.48 9.09
C ASN A 4 -6.87 17.72 7.88
N ILE A 5 -8.16 17.91 7.59
CA ILE A 5 -8.90 17.16 6.54
C ILE A 5 -8.25 17.33 5.16
N SER A 6 -7.61 18.48 4.91
CA SER A 6 -6.83 18.73 3.68
C SER A 6 -5.62 17.80 3.51
N LYS A 7 -5.11 17.19 4.59
CA LYS A 7 -4.02 16.19 4.54
C LYS A 7 -4.53 14.76 4.32
N LEU A 8 -5.84 14.52 4.42
CA LEU A 8 -6.43 13.19 4.23
C LEU A 8 -6.61 12.83 2.76
N TRP A 9 -6.58 13.82 1.86
CA TRP A 9 -6.70 13.60 0.44
C TRP A 9 -5.31 13.49 -0.21
N ASN A 10 -4.98 12.27 -0.64
CA ASN A 10 -3.76 11.95 -1.37
C ASN A 10 -4.15 11.22 -2.67
N PRO A 11 -4.29 11.96 -3.79
CA PRO A 11 -4.63 11.40 -5.10
C PRO A 11 -3.73 10.26 -5.57
N THR A 12 -2.42 10.34 -5.27
CA THR A 12 -1.49 9.27 -5.61
C THR A 12 -1.69 8.06 -4.70
N GLY A 13 -1.87 8.30 -3.39
CA GLY A 13 -2.20 7.26 -2.42
C GLY A 13 -3.52 6.54 -2.73
N PHE A 14 -4.50 7.25 -3.30
CA PHE A 14 -5.76 6.69 -3.77
C PHE A 14 -5.51 5.63 -4.84
N PHE A 15 -4.81 5.97 -5.92
CA PHE A 15 -4.53 5.04 -7.01
C PHE A 15 -3.62 3.89 -6.56
N ILE A 16 -2.60 4.17 -5.74
CA ILE A 16 -1.74 3.11 -5.17
C ILE A 16 -2.59 2.13 -4.37
N SER A 17 -3.48 2.62 -3.51
CA SER A 17 -4.34 1.77 -2.69
C SER A 17 -5.28 0.94 -3.55
N PHE A 18 -5.88 1.55 -4.57
CA PHE A 18 -6.76 0.88 -5.53
C PHE A 18 -6.05 -0.25 -6.29
N PHE A 19 -4.88 0.02 -6.89
CA PHE A 19 -4.14 -0.99 -7.64
C PHE A 19 -3.58 -2.08 -6.71
N MET A 20 -2.97 -1.71 -5.60
CA MET A 20 -2.36 -2.67 -4.68
C MET A 20 -3.40 -3.55 -4.01
N SER A 21 -4.58 -3.01 -3.67
CA SER A 21 -5.68 -3.79 -3.09
C SER A 21 -6.26 -4.80 -4.07
N PHE A 22 -6.13 -4.55 -5.37
CA PHE A 22 -6.59 -5.43 -6.43
C PHE A 22 -5.53 -6.48 -6.80
N LEU A 23 -4.31 -6.03 -7.10
CA LEU A 23 -3.23 -6.86 -7.62
C LEU A 23 -2.67 -7.84 -6.60
N MET A 24 -2.46 -7.43 -5.35
CA MET A 24 -1.87 -8.31 -4.34
C MET A 24 -2.75 -9.55 -4.07
N PRO A 25 -4.08 -9.43 -3.88
CA PRO A 25 -4.94 -10.60 -3.75
C PRO A 25 -5.04 -11.44 -5.03
N ILE A 26 -5.03 -10.82 -6.21
CA ILE A 26 -5.02 -11.57 -7.48
C ILE A 26 -3.76 -12.42 -7.62
N MET A 27 -2.62 -11.96 -7.12
CA MET A 27 -1.38 -12.74 -7.19
C MET A 27 -1.28 -13.82 -6.10
N PHE A 28 -1.82 -13.56 -4.91
CA PHE A 28 -1.52 -14.38 -3.72
C PHE A 28 -2.72 -15.03 -3.03
N ALA A 29 -3.95 -14.57 -3.29
CA ALA A 29 -5.15 -15.08 -2.62
C ALA A 29 -6.03 -15.88 -3.57
N VAL A 30 -6.33 -15.35 -4.76
CA VAL A 30 -7.22 -15.98 -5.74
C VAL A 30 -6.63 -17.26 -6.35
N PRO A 31 -5.37 -17.30 -6.84
CA PRO A 31 -4.84 -18.48 -7.53
C PRO A 31 -4.68 -19.70 -6.62
N PHE A 32 -4.53 -19.45 -5.32
CA PHE A 32 -4.35 -20.49 -4.31
C PHE A 32 -5.67 -20.89 -3.64
N GLY A 33 -6.81 -20.39 -4.13
CA GLY A 33 -8.14 -20.76 -3.64
C GLY A 33 -8.51 -20.17 -2.28
N TYR A 34 -7.73 -19.23 -1.74
CA TYR A 34 -8.02 -18.62 -0.44
C TYR A 34 -9.22 -17.66 -0.50
N ILE A 35 -9.47 -17.04 -1.66
CA ILE A 35 -10.63 -16.17 -1.90
C ILE A 35 -11.19 -16.45 -3.30
N PRO A 36 -12.46 -16.88 -3.41
CA PRO A 36 -13.17 -16.98 -4.69
C PRO A 36 -13.19 -15.65 -5.45
N ILE A 37 -13.08 -15.69 -6.79
CA ILE A 37 -12.94 -14.47 -7.61
C ILE A 37 -14.16 -13.54 -7.49
N ASP A 38 -15.35 -14.11 -7.40
CA ASP A 38 -16.62 -13.41 -7.16
C ASP A 38 -16.58 -12.66 -5.83
N ILE A 39 -16.23 -13.34 -4.74
CA ILE A 39 -16.10 -12.73 -3.41
C ILE A 39 -15.03 -11.64 -3.41
N PHE A 40 -13.90 -11.86 -4.09
CA PHE A 40 -12.85 -10.87 -4.25
C PHE A 40 -13.36 -9.61 -4.94
N LEU A 41 -14.10 -9.73 -6.05
CA LEU A 41 -14.65 -8.59 -6.78
C LEU A 41 -15.68 -7.82 -5.94
N TYR A 42 -16.54 -8.51 -5.19
CA TYR A 42 -17.47 -7.85 -4.26
C TYR A 42 -16.74 -7.10 -3.14
N GLN A 43 -15.74 -7.73 -2.52
CA GLN A 43 -14.97 -7.11 -1.44
C GLN A 43 -14.08 -5.97 -1.92
N GLN A 44 -13.73 -5.90 -3.22
CA GLN A 44 -12.86 -4.86 -3.74
C GLN A 44 -13.39 -3.46 -3.43
N LEU A 45 -14.72 -3.26 -3.48
CA LEU A 45 -15.38 -1.98 -3.15
C LEU A 45 -15.08 -1.48 -1.74
N ILE A 46 -14.85 -2.39 -0.79
CA ILE A 46 -14.55 -2.08 0.62
C ILE A 46 -13.05 -2.16 0.89
N ARG A 47 -12.33 -2.99 0.14
CA ARG A 47 -10.91 -3.27 0.34
C ARG A 47 -10.03 -2.06 0.03
N TRP A 48 -10.27 -1.39 -1.10
CA TRP A 48 -9.44 -0.26 -1.50
C TRP A 48 -9.62 0.97 -0.59
N PRO A 49 -10.83 1.36 -0.13
CA PRO A 49 -10.98 2.46 0.82
C PRO A 49 -10.34 2.14 2.17
N VAL A 50 -10.52 0.92 2.68
CA VAL A 50 -9.89 0.49 3.94
C VAL A 50 -8.37 0.56 3.83
N ALA A 51 -7.79 0.04 2.74
CA ALA A 51 -6.36 0.15 2.49
C ALA A 51 -5.90 1.62 2.45
N TYR A 52 -6.65 2.49 1.76
CA TYR A 52 -6.33 3.90 1.65
C TYR A 52 -6.28 4.61 3.00
N PHE A 53 -7.29 4.41 3.85
CA PHE A 53 -7.35 5.06 5.15
C PHE A 53 -6.29 4.50 6.10
N ILE A 54 -6.09 3.19 6.16
CA ILE A 54 -5.03 2.58 6.98
C ILE A 54 -3.67 3.11 6.57
N VAL A 55 -3.38 3.15 5.25
CA VAL A 55 -2.11 3.66 4.74
C VAL A 55 -1.92 5.12 5.10
N THR A 56 -2.92 5.94 4.80
CA THR A 56 -2.82 7.39 4.92
C THR A 56 -2.73 7.83 6.38
N LEU A 57 -3.50 7.21 7.27
CA LEU A 57 -3.64 7.63 8.66
C LEU A 57 -2.61 7.02 9.59
N ILE A 58 -2.20 5.77 9.35
CA ILE A 58 -1.42 4.97 10.29
C ILE A 58 -0.06 4.65 9.69
N VAL A 59 -0.04 4.00 8.53
CA VAL A 59 1.19 3.41 8.01
C VAL A 59 2.16 4.46 7.50
N ILE A 60 1.72 5.51 6.80
CA ILE A 60 2.60 6.57 6.30
C ILE A 60 3.32 7.28 7.46
N PRO A 61 2.63 7.81 8.50
CA PRO A 61 3.30 8.45 9.63
C PRO A 61 4.36 7.56 10.30
N ILE A 62 4.03 6.29 10.54
CA ILE A 62 4.96 5.33 11.15
C ILE A 62 6.14 5.07 10.21
N SER A 63 5.89 4.86 8.92
CA SER A 63 6.93 4.61 7.93
C SER A 63 7.89 5.77 7.78
N LEU A 64 7.41 7.01 7.88
CA LEU A 64 8.26 8.20 7.85
C LEU A 64 9.15 8.28 9.09
N TYR A 65 8.58 8.00 10.26
CA TYR A 65 9.35 7.97 11.51
C TYR A 65 10.44 6.89 11.47
N LEU A 66 10.10 5.68 11.03
CA LEU A 66 11.05 4.57 10.87
C LEU A 66 12.11 4.89 9.80
N ALA A 67 11.71 5.45 8.67
CA ALA A 67 12.63 5.85 7.60
C ALA A 67 13.67 6.85 8.09
N LYS A 68 13.27 7.84 8.90
CA LYS A 68 14.19 8.82 9.49
C LYS A 68 15.08 8.24 10.59
N SER A 69 14.59 7.21 11.29
CA SER A 69 15.32 6.60 12.42
C SER A 69 16.36 5.59 11.96
N PHE A 70 16.06 4.81 10.91
CA PHE A 70 16.90 3.69 10.46
C PHE A 70 17.71 3.99 9.19
N PHE A 71 17.33 5.00 8.41
CA PHE A 71 18.04 5.37 7.19
C PHE A 71 18.48 6.84 7.21
N THR A 72 19.58 7.13 6.53
CA THR A 72 20.05 8.50 6.34
C THR A 72 19.05 9.25 5.46
N PHE A 73 18.44 10.30 5.98
CA PHE A 73 17.48 11.13 5.27
C PHE A 73 18.12 12.47 4.91
N PRO A 74 18.06 12.95 3.66
CA PRO A 74 17.31 12.41 2.50
C PRO A 74 18.00 11.21 1.82
N PRO A 75 17.23 10.29 1.20
CA PRO A 75 17.79 9.14 0.49
C PRO A 75 18.69 9.61 -0.66
N THR A 76 19.94 9.14 -0.65
CA THR A 76 20.96 9.45 -1.67
C THR A 76 20.75 8.70 -2.98
N ASP A 77 20.10 7.53 -2.95
CA ASP A 77 19.91 6.67 -4.12
C ASP A 77 18.49 6.73 -4.71
N ARG A 78 18.41 6.81 -6.04
CA ARG A 78 17.13 6.79 -6.78
C ARG A 78 16.41 5.43 -6.73
N PHE A 79 17.15 4.36 -6.46
CA PHE A 79 16.62 2.99 -6.52
C PHE A 79 15.96 2.56 -5.21
N PHE A 80 16.42 3.08 -4.06
CA PHE A 80 15.92 2.69 -2.75
C PHE A 80 15.06 3.80 -2.13
N ASN A 81 13.76 3.52 -1.97
CA ASN A 81 12.86 4.41 -1.23
C ASN A 81 12.57 3.82 0.18
N PRO A 82 13.15 4.37 1.26
CA PRO A 82 12.99 3.84 2.62
C PRO A 82 11.56 3.95 3.15
N VAL A 83 10.80 4.95 2.69
CA VAL A 83 9.39 5.11 3.08
C VAL A 83 8.54 4.01 2.44
N THR A 84 8.74 3.76 1.13
CA THR A 84 8.04 2.68 0.42
C THR A 84 8.41 1.30 0.98
N PHE A 85 9.66 1.13 1.43
CA PHE A 85 10.11 -0.08 2.12
C PHE A 85 9.28 -0.37 3.37
N PHE A 86 9.14 0.61 4.28
CA PHE A 86 8.35 0.41 5.51
C PHE A 86 6.84 0.34 5.25
N ILE A 87 6.31 1.07 4.27
CA ILE A 87 4.91 0.96 3.89
C ILE A 87 4.60 -0.45 3.38
N SER A 88 5.40 -0.96 2.44
CA SER A 88 5.19 -2.29 1.88
C SER A 88 5.37 -3.39 2.93
N LEU A 89 6.33 -3.25 3.85
CA LEU A 89 6.53 -4.18 4.97
C LEU A 89 5.29 -4.28 5.86
N GLN A 90 4.77 -3.13 6.29
CA GLN A 90 3.58 -3.07 7.14
C GLN A 90 2.32 -3.54 6.40
N MET A 91 2.07 -3.05 5.19
CA MET A 91 0.84 -3.35 4.44
C MET A 91 0.75 -4.79 3.94
N SER A 92 1.90 -5.41 3.64
CA SER A 92 1.95 -6.83 3.26
C SER A 92 1.63 -7.78 4.41
N PHE A 93 1.60 -7.27 5.65
CA PHE A 93 1.17 -7.98 6.84
C PHE A 93 -0.24 -7.56 7.28
N ILE A 94 -0.48 -6.25 7.47
CA ILE A 94 -1.72 -5.70 8.03
C ILE A 94 -2.94 -6.07 7.18
N MET A 95 -2.88 -5.89 5.85
CA MET A 95 -4.06 -6.16 5.00
C MET A 95 -4.42 -7.66 4.95
N PRO A 96 -3.47 -8.58 4.75
CA PRO A 96 -3.75 -10.01 4.88
C PRO A 96 -4.18 -10.42 6.28
N PHE A 97 -3.68 -9.78 7.33
CA PHE A 97 -4.12 -10.05 8.69
C PHE A 97 -5.59 -9.64 8.90
N LEU A 98 -5.95 -8.42 8.50
CA LEU A 98 -7.32 -7.93 8.65
C LEU A 98 -8.29 -8.72 7.77
N LEU A 99 -7.98 -8.90 6.49
CA LEU A 99 -8.94 -9.45 5.52
C LEU A 99 -8.80 -10.94 5.27
N GLY A 100 -7.57 -11.46 5.29
CA GLY A 100 -7.31 -12.88 5.10
C GLY A 100 -7.55 -13.67 6.38
N TYR A 101 -6.93 -13.28 7.49
CA TYR A 101 -7.13 -13.97 8.77
C TYR A 101 -8.45 -13.56 9.43
N GLY A 102 -8.74 -12.26 9.53
CA GLY A 102 -9.97 -11.78 10.18
C GLY A 102 -11.27 -12.15 9.46
N PHE A 103 -11.27 -12.16 8.12
CA PHE A 103 -12.48 -12.40 7.33
C PHE A 103 -12.37 -13.54 6.29
N GLY A 104 -11.17 -14.02 5.99
CA GLY A 104 -10.88 -14.81 4.79
C GLY A 104 -10.40 -16.24 5.06
N SER A 105 -10.59 -16.77 6.27
CA SER A 105 -10.21 -18.14 6.70
C SER A 105 -8.73 -18.52 6.54
N MET A 106 -7.86 -17.56 6.22
CA MET A 106 -6.43 -17.80 6.04
C MET A 106 -5.76 -18.06 7.39
N SER A 107 -5.03 -19.17 7.53
CA SER A 107 -4.34 -19.47 8.79
C SER A 107 -3.16 -18.51 9.05
N LEU A 108 -2.88 -18.25 10.34
CA LEU A 108 -1.73 -17.43 10.74
C LEU A 108 -0.40 -18.01 10.23
N ASN A 109 -0.28 -19.34 10.16
CA ASN A 109 0.92 -20.00 9.67
C ASN A 109 1.20 -19.63 8.20
N ILE A 110 0.18 -19.65 7.35
CA ILE A 110 0.29 -19.24 5.94
C ILE A 110 0.61 -17.74 5.85
N LEU A 111 0.06 -16.94 6.76
CA LEU A 111 0.35 -15.50 6.84
C LEU A 111 1.82 -15.24 7.03
N PHE A 112 2.44 -15.84 8.05
CA PHE A 112 3.87 -15.66 8.33
C PHE A 112 4.76 -16.26 7.24
N LEU A 113 4.44 -17.45 6.75
CA LEU A 113 5.23 -18.15 5.74
C LEU A 113 5.35 -17.35 4.43
N MET A 114 4.23 -16.80 3.95
CA MET A 114 4.19 -16.07 2.69
C MET A 114 4.49 -14.56 2.85
N TRP A 115 4.61 -14.04 4.08
CA TRP A 115 4.79 -12.61 4.31
C TRP A 115 6.07 -12.05 3.66
N PRO A 116 7.26 -12.64 3.80
CA PRO A 116 8.48 -12.11 3.17
C PRO A 116 8.35 -11.99 1.65
N MET A 117 7.77 -13.01 0.99
CA MET A 117 7.55 -12.98 -0.45
C MET A 117 6.56 -11.89 -0.86
N ARG A 118 5.41 -11.78 -0.17
CA ARG A 118 4.42 -10.73 -0.43
C ARG A 118 5.00 -9.33 -0.24
N TRP A 119 5.82 -9.16 0.79
CA TRP A 119 6.49 -7.90 1.07
C TRP A 119 7.42 -7.50 -0.07
N VAL A 120 8.31 -8.40 -0.49
CA VAL A 120 9.27 -8.15 -1.58
C VAL A 120 8.52 -7.79 -2.87
N VAL A 121 7.52 -8.58 -3.25
CA VAL A 121 6.70 -8.30 -4.44
C VAL A 121 5.99 -6.96 -4.33
N ALA A 122 5.40 -6.65 -3.17
CA ALA A 122 4.74 -5.36 -2.96
C ALA A 122 5.72 -4.18 -3.07
N TYR A 123 6.92 -4.31 -2.52
CA TYR A 123 7.95 -3.27 -2.60
C TYR A 123 8.34 -2.98 -4.05
N PHE A 124 8.69 -4.01 -4.81
CA PHE A 124 9.08 -3.86 -6.22
C PHE A 124 7.92 -3.32 -7.06
N MET A 125 6.72 -3.86 -6.89
CA MET A 125 5.54 -3.45 -7.62
C MET A 125 5.20 -1.97 -7.36
N VAL A 126 5.24 -1.52 -6.09
CA VAL A 126 5.00 -0.12 -5.77
C VAL A 126 6.09 0.78 -6.32
N ASN A 127 7.37 0.42 -6.14
CA ASN A 127 8.48 1.30 -6.48
C ASN A 127 8.63 1.50 -8.00
N PHE A 128 8.42 0.44 -8.79
CA PHE A 128 8.73 0.44 -10.22
C PHE A 128 7.52 0.54 -11.16
N ALA A 129 6.33 0.08 -10.74
CA ALA A 129 5.15 0.07 -11.60
C ALA A 129 4.03 0.99 -11.07
N ILE A 130 3.57 0.73 -9.85
CA ILE A 130 2.33 1.33 -9.36
C ILE A 130 2.49 2.79 -8.98
N ARG A 131 3.59 3.18 -8.33
CA ARG A 131 3.81 4.60 -7.98
C ARG A 131 3.93 5.49 -9.22
N PRO A 132 4.77 5.18 -10.24
CA PRO A 132 4.82 5.98 -11.47
C PRO A 132 3.46 6.08 -12.16
N LEU A 133 2.75 4.96 -12.31
CA LEU A 133 1.42 4.94 -12.91
C LEU A 133 0.41 5.80 -12.14
N SER A 134 0.42 5.67 -10.81
CA SER A 134 -0.50 6.40 -9.93
C SER A 134 -0.26 7.90 -9.94
N ILE A 135 0.99 8.35 -10.05
CA ILE A 135 1.32 9.77 -10.21
C ILE A 135 0.79 10.30 -11.55
N SER A 136 0.98 9.56 -12.64
CA SER A 136 0.47 9.93 -13.96
C SER A 136 -1.05 10.03 -13.96
N LEU A 137 -1.75 9.05 -13.38
CA LEU A 137 -3.21 9.06 -13.28
C LEU A 137 -3.73 10.16 -12.35
N ALA A 138 -3.07 10.42 -11.22
CA ALA A 138 -3.41 11.53 -10.34
C ALA A 138 -3.35 12.88 -11.07
N ARG A 139 -2.36 13.06 -11.95
CA ARG A 139 -2.25 14.25 -12.78
C ARG A 139 -3.39 14.35 -13.79
N ILE A 140 -3.70 13.25 -14.49
CA ILE A 140 -4.72 13.23 -15.55
C ILE A 140 -6.12 13.42 -14.98
N VAL A 141 -6.45 12.69 -13.90
CA VAL A 141 -7.82 12.59 -13.37
C VAL A 141 -8.15 13.74 -12.43
N PHE A 142 -7.18 14.17 -11.61
CA PHE A 142 -7.42 15.17 -10.56
C PHE A 142 -6.70 16.50 -10.79
N ASN A 143 -5.99 16.66 -11.91
CA ASN A 143 -5.22 17.86 -12.26
C ASN A 143 -4.23 18.30 -11.16
N VAL A 144 -3.58 17.34 -10.50
CA VAL A 144 -2.67 17.61 -9.38
C VAL A 144 -1.25 17.81 -9.90
N GLU A 145 -0.66 18.96 -9.63
CA GLU A 145 0.73 19.24 -9.97
C GLU A 145 1.72 18.40 -9.12
N PRO A 146 2.82 17.90 -9.72
CA PRO A 146 3.78 17.07 -9.00
C PRO A 146 4.47 17.79 -7.83
N GLN A 147 4.42 19.12 -7.77
CA GLN A 147 4.98 19.90 -6.66
C GLN A 147 4.22 19.67 -5.33
N HIS A 148 2.96 19.25 -5.40
CA HIS A 148 2.16 18.81 -4.24
C HIS A 148 2.23 17.29 -4.00
N LEU A 149 2.78 16.53 -4.94
CA LEU A 149 2.98 15.06 -4.86
C LEU A 149 4.39 14.68 -4.42
N ILE A 150 5.35 15.57 -4.64
CA ILE A 150 6.55 15.68 -3.82
C ILE A 150 6.04 16.20 -2.48
N ILE A 151 5.54 15.28 -1.65
CA ILE A 151 5.89 15.39 -0.24
C ILE A 151 7.41 15.57 -0.31
N LYS A 152 7.90 16.76 0.04
CA LYS A 152 9.29 16.90 0.48
C LYS A 152 9.38 15.93 1.65
N PHE A 153 9.70 14.68 1.34
CA PHE A 153 9.79 13.61 2.32
C PHE A 153 10.91 13.95 3.29
#